data_AF-A0A534V0K8-F1
#
_entry.id   AF-A0A534V0K8-F1
#
_cell.length_a   1.000
_cell.length_b   1.000
_cell.length_c   1.000
_cell.angle_alpha   90.00
_cell.angle_beta   90.00
_cell.angle_gamma   90.00
#
_symmetry.space_group_name_H-M   'P 1'
#
loop_
_entity.id
_entity.type
_entity.pdbx_description
1 polymer ?
#
loop_
_entity_poly.entity_id
_entity_poly.type
_entity_poly.pdbx_seq_one_letter_code
_entity_poly.pdbx_strand_id
1 'polypeptide(L)'
;HRAAPVKEIYHDAMEELSEHAYRAYRALIYQTPGFVEFFRIATPIREIADLHVGSRPASRTASDRIEDLRAIPWVFSWSLARVMLPGWFGFGAAVEQFLASHSEPGMGLLREMYRHWPFFRALLSNMDMVLAKSDMHIASRYAELVTDAQLREVIFNRIRSEIDASIGHLLDITEQRELLESNPFLARSFRNRVAYIDPLNHLQVEALRRYRAGNTDDNIKRTILLTMNGIAAGLRNSG
;
A
#
# COMPACT_ATOMS: atom_id res chain seq x y z
N HIS A 1 -28.43 -14.10 18.06
CA HIS A 1 -27.47 -15.16 17.76
C HIS A 1 -26.14 -14.85 18.44
N ARG A 2 -25.72 -15.61 19.45
CA ARG A 2 -24.34 -15.56 19.96
C ARG A 2 -23.46 -16.29 18.94
N ALA A 3 -22.40 -15.64 18.47
CA ALA A 3 -21.41 -16.29 17.62
C ALA A 3 -20.81 -17.49 18.38
N ALA A 4 -20.60 -18.61 17.68
CA ALA A 4 -19.86 -19.74 18.25
C ALA A 4 -18.47 -19.26 18.70
N PRO A 5 -17.90 -19.83 19.78
CA PRO A 5 -16.56 -19.49 20.22
C PRO A 5 -15.56 -19.73 19.07
N VAL A 6 -14.67 -18.77 18.87
CA VAL A 6 -13.59 -18.88 17.87
C VAL A 6 -12.68 -20.05 18.27
N LYS A 7 -12.29 -20.89 17.31
CA LYS A 7 -11.40 -22.01 17.58
C LYS A 7 -10.03 -21.47 18.00
N GLU A 8 -9.41 -22.06 19.02
CA GLU A 8 -8.09 -21.68 19.54
C GLU A 8 -7.03 -21.65 18.42
N ILE A 9 -7.04 -22.65 17.55
CA ILE A 9 -6.16 -22.74 16.37
C ILE A 9 -6.26 -21.54 15.41
N TYR A 10 -7.38 -20.80 15.38
CA TYR A 10 -7.49 -19.58 14.56
C TYR A 10 -6.76 -18.41 15.19
N HIS A 11 -6.72 -18.36 16.53
CA HIS A 11 -5.97 -17.34 17.25
C HIS A 11 -4.47 -17.58 17.11
N ASP A 12 -4.03 -18.83 17.29
CA ASP A 12 -2.61 -19.21 17.15
C ASP A 12 -2.09 -18.88 15.73
N ALA A 13 -2.85 -19.27 14.70
CA ALA A 13 -2.48 -18.95 13.31
C ALA A 13 -2.43 -17.43 13.05
N MET A 14 -3.36 -16.65 13.61
CA MET A 14 -3.32 -15.18 13.47
C MET A 14 -2.16 -14.54 14.23
N GLU A 15 -1.76 -15.09 15.37
CA GLU A 15 -0.62 -14.59 16.13
C GLU A 15 0.68 -14.81 15.35
N GLU A 16 0.87 -16.00 14.77
CA GLU A 16 2.01 -16.33 13.92
C GLU A 16 2.05 -15.45 12.64
N LEU A 17 0.92 -15.33 11.93
CA LEU A 17 0.81 -14.45 10.76
C LEU A 17 1.14 -12.99 11.11
N SER A 18 0.61 -12.50 12.24
CA SER A 18 0.85 -11.14 12.72
C SER A 18 2.33 -10.91 13.02
N GLU A 19 2.99 -11.87 13.67
CA GLU A 19 4.41 -11.79 13.96
C GLU A 19 5.26 -11.77 12.67
N HIS A 20 4.98 -12.65 11.72
CA HIS A 20 5.69 -12.68 10.45
C HIS A 20 5.48 -11.38 9.64
N ALA A 21 4.24 -10.89 9.55
CA ALA A 21 3.92 -9.64 8.85
C ALA A 21 4.64 -8.45 9.50
N TYR A 22 4.64 -8.39 10.83
CA TYR A 22 5.34 -7.35 11.58
C TYR A 22 6.84 -7.36 11.33
N ARG A 23 7.47 -8.53 11.33
CA ARG A 23 8.90 -8.69 11.03
C ARG A 23 9.22 -8.26 9.59
N ALA A 24 8.43 -8.70 8.60
CA ALA A 24 8.60 -8.33 7.20
C ALA A 24 8.47 -6.82 6.97
N TYR A 25 7.43 -6.20 7.53
CA TYR A 25 7.24 -4.76 7.50
C TYR A 25 8.42 -4.02 8.14
N ARG A 26 8.84 -4.43 9.35
CA ARG A 26 9.98 -3.82 10.05
C ARG A 26 11.27 -3.94 9.24
N ALA A 27 11.48 -5.08 8.58
CA ALA A 27 12.65 -5.31 7.74
C ALA A 27 12.72 -4.35 6.55
N LEU A 28 11.59 -4.06 5.89
CA LEU A 28 11.54 -3.05 4.84
C LEU A 28 11.78 -1.65 5.42
N ILE A 29 10.96 -1.23 6.39
CA ILE A 29 10.90 0.18 6.79
C ILE A 29 12.13 0.63 7.58
N TYR A 30 12.65 -0.22 8.49
CA TYR A 30 13.67 0.17 9.46
C TYR A 30 15.03 -0.47 9.22
N GLN A 31 15.07 -1.63 8.56
CA GLN A 31 16.32 -2.39 8.39
C GLN A 31 16.87 -2.32 6.96
N THR A 32 16.09 -1.83 5.99
CA THR A 32 16.58 -1.64 4.62
C THR A 32 17.26 -0.27 4.50
N PRO A 33 18.57 -0.22 4.24
CA PRO A 33 19.27 1.05 4.07
C PRO A 33 18.65 1.88 2.94
N GLY A 34 18.54 3.20 3.16
CA GLY A 34 17.99 4.12 2.17
C GLY A 34 16.47 4.10 2.01
N PHE A 35 15.73 3.29 2.77
CA PHE A 35 14.26 3.27 2.68
C PHE A 35 13.61 4.64 2.87
N VAL A 36 14.06 5.40 3.88
CA VAL A 36 13.55 6.76 4.16
C VAL A 36 13.78 7.70 2.98
N GLU A 37 14.96 7.62 2.35
CA GLU A 37 15.31 8.42 1.19
C GLU A 37 14.45 8.07 -0.01
N PHE A 38 14.34 6.77 -0.31
CA PHE A 38 13.45 6.27 -1.35
C PHE A 38 12.03 6.73 -1.12
N PHE A 39 11.47 6.56 0.08
CA PHE A 39 10.11 6.97 0.41
C PHE A 39 9.90 8.47 0.15
N ARG A 40 10.83 9.33 0.59
CA ARG A 40 10.71 10.78 0.45
C ARG A 40 10.79 11.27 -1.00
N ILE A 41 11.49 10.53 -1.85
CA ILE A 41 11.65 10.86 -3.27
C ILE A 41 10.57 10.17 -4.12
N ALA A 42 10.28 8.90 -3.89
CA ALA A 42 9.29 8.16 -4.65
C ALA A 42 7.84 8.59 -4.33
N THR A 43 7.59 9.28 -3.22
CA THR A 43 6.25 9.76 -2.87
C THR A 43 6.20 11.29 -2.81
N PRO A 44 5.00 11.90 -2.87
CA PRO A 44 4.85 13.35 -2.76
C PRO A 44 4.82 13.86 -1.31
N ILE A 45 5.47 13.16 -0.37
CA ILE A 45 5.38 13.47 1.07
C ILE A 45 5.93 14.86 1.41
N ARG A 46 6.98 15.29 0.72
CA ARG A 46 7.56 16.64 0.91
C ARG A 46 6.56 17.70 0.49
N GLU A 47 5.95 17.51 -0.67
CA GLU A 47 5.01 18.46 -1.23
C GLU A 47 3.68 18.53 -0.46
N ILE A 48 3.26 17.44 0.20
CA ILE A 48 2.13 17.47 1.15
C ILE A 48 2.40 18.44 2.30
N ALA A 49 3.64 18.46 2.81
CA ALA A 49 4.03 19.36 3.91
C ALA A 49 4.20 20.80 3.41
N ASP A 50 4.91 20.99 2.30
CA ASP A 50 5.30 22.31 1.80
C ASP A 50 4.09 23.10 1.25
N LEU A 51 3.16 22.41 0.57
CA LEU A 51 2.01 23.04 -0.08
C LEU A 51 0.77 23.08 0.81
N HIS A 52 0.90 22.78 2.11
CA HIS A 52 -0.16 22.88 3.12
C HIS A 52 -1.44 22.13 2.71
N VAL A 53 -1.29 20.90 2.19
CA VAL A 53 -2.39 20.06 1.69
C VAL A 53 -3.33 19.60 2.83
N GLY A 54 -3.02 19.91 4.08
CA GLY A 54 -3.90 19.75 5.24
C GLY A 54 -3.68 20.82 6.31
N SER A 55 -4.63 20.92 7.25
CA SER A 55 -4.59 21.93 8.32
C SER A 55 -3.55 21.66 9.42
N ARG A 56 -2.92 20.48 9.40
CA ARG A 56 -2.01 19.99 10.45
C ARG A 56 -0.65 19.66 9.83
N PRO A 57 0.47 19.89 10.56
CA PRO A 57 1.80 19.54 10.06
C PRO A 57 1.93 18.03 9.86
N ALA A 58 2.66 17.64 8.82
CA ALA A 58 2.84 16.24 8.43
C ALA A 58 3.68 15.44 9.44
N SER A 59 4.64 16.11 10.10
CA SER A 59 5.48 15.55 11.16
C SER A 59 5.14 16.13 12.53
N ARG A 60 5.47 15.41 13.60
CA ARG A 60 5.39 15.88 14.99
C ARG A 60 6.58 16.77 15.39
N THR A 61 7.73 16.59 14.74
CA THR A 61 9.00 17.28 15.01
C THR A 61 9.69 17.65 13.69
N ALA A 62 10.65 18.59 13.72
CA ALA A 62 11.48 18.93 12.56
C ALA A 62 12.57 17.87 12.33
N SER A 63 12.14 16.64 12.07
CA SER A 63 12.99 15.44 11.96
C SER A 63 12.64 14.68 10.70
N ASP A 64 13.66 14.08 10.08
CA ASP A 64 13.50 13.29 8.86
C ASP A 64 13.13 11.82 9.11
N ARG A 65 13.03 11.43 10.38
CA ARG A 65 12.70 10.08 10.82
C ARG A 65 11.27 9.67 10.47
N ILE A 66 11.08 8.43 10.05
CA ILE A 66 9.74 7.88 9.76
C ILE A 66 8.87 7.82 11.02
N GLU A 67 9.47 7.61 12.18
CA GLU A 67 8.76 7.52 13.47
C GLU A 67 8.08 8.84 13.89
N ASP A 68 8.57 9.96 13.37
CA ASP A 68 8.01 11.28 13.63
C ASP A 68 6.84 11.63 12.67
N LEU A 69 6.68 10.83 11.61
CA LEU A 69 5.62 11.00 10.62
C LEU A 69 4.27 10.56 11.19
N ARG A 70 3.24 11.37 10.94
CA ARG A 70 1.87 11.01 11.32
C ARG A 70 1.29 9.95 10.38
N ALA A 71 0.38 9.13 10.91
CA ALA A 71 -0.28 8.05 10.15
C ALA A 71 -0.99 8.53 8.88
N ILE A 72 -1.67 9.69 8.92
CA ILE A 72 -2.37 10.23 7.75
C ILE A 72 -1.40 10.55 6.59
N PRO A 73 -0.36 11.39 6.77
CA PRO A 73 0.65 11.60 5.73
C PRO A 73 1.35 10.33 5.25
N TRP A 74 1.61 9.37 6.15
CA TRP A 74 2.18 8.07 5.79
C TRP A 74 1.30 7.31 4.79
N VAL A 75 0.03 7.08 5.13
CA VAL A 75 -0.91 6.39 4.23
C VAL A 75 -1.14 7.20 2.97
N PHE A 76 -1.38 8.50 3.11
CA PHE A 76 -1.76 9.37 2.00
C PHE A 76 -0.68 9.46 0.91
N SER A 77 0.59 9.57 1.29
CA SER A 77 1.71 9.64 0.34
C SER A 77 1.86 8.34 -0.48
N TRP A 78 1.71 7.17 0.13
CA TRP A 78 1.71 5.90 -0.59
C TRP A 78 0.47 5.69 -1.47
N SER A 79 -0.69 6.19 -1.05
CA SER A 79 -1.91 6.15 -1.86
C SER A 79 -1.77 6.99 -3.12
N LEU A 80 -1.22 8.20 -3.01
CA LEU A 80 -0.97 9.08 -4.15
C LEU A 80 0.02 8.45 -5.14
N ALA A 81 1.04 7.76 -4.65
CA ALA A 81 2.01 7.02 -5.46
C ALA A 81 1.51 5.64 -5.96
N ARG A 82 0.22 5.30 -5.71
CA ARG A 82 -0.43 4.04 -6.12
C ARG A 82 0.24 2.77 -5.60
N VAL A 83 0.98 2.86 -4.49
CA VAL A 83 1.55 1.69 -3.82
C VAL A 83 0.62 1.15 -2.73
N MET A 84 -0.07 2.04 -2.00
CA MET A 84 -0.93 1.66 -0.87
C MET A 84 -0.22 0.80 0.21
N LEU A 85 1.11 0.95 0.32
CA LEU A 85 2.00 0.08 1.09
C LEU A 85 1.45 -0.34 2.47
N PRO A 86 0.91 0.56 3.30
CA PRO A 86 0.52 0.21 4.68
C PRO A 86 -0.69 -0.73 4.77
N GLY A 87 -1.46 -0.90 3.70
CA GLY A 87 -2.68 -1.70 3.72
C GLY A 87 -2.49 -3.17 3.29
N TRP A 88 -1.27 -3.58 2.91
CA TRP A 88 -1.01 -4.95 2.46
C TRP A 88 0.43 -5.44 2.70
N PHE A 89 1.43 -4.56 2.81
CA PHE A 89 2.83 -4.99 2.85
C PHE A 89 3.12 -5.86 4.10
N GLY A 90 3.71 -7.03 3.86
CA GLY A 90 4.02 -8.02 4.89
C GLY A 90 3.03 -9.20 4.90
N PHE A 91 1.87 -9.07 4.24
CA PHE A 91 0.91 -10.18 4.16
C PHE A 91 1.45 -11.35 3.34
N GLY A 92 2.00 -11.10 2.15
CA GLY A 92 2.57 -12.13 1.29
C GLY A 92 3.66 -12.92 2.03
N ALA A 93 4.67 -12.21 2.56
CA ALA A 93 5.72 -12.81 3.35
C ALA A 93 5.20 -13.58 4.58
N ALA A 94 4.15 -13.08 5.25
CA ALA A 94 3.57 -13.77 6.40
C ALA A 94 2.93 -15.10 6.03
N VAL A 95 2.16 -15.13 4.93
CA VAL A 95 1.56 -16.36 4.44
C VAL A 95 2.61 -17.34 3.96
N GLU A 96 3.63 -16.88 3.22
CA GLU A 96 4.74 -17.76 2.78
C GLU A 96 5.43 -18.44 3.97
N GLN A 97 5.76 -17.69 5.02
CA GLN A 97 6.40 -18.23 6.22
C GLN A 97 5.49 -19.19 6.97
N PHE A 98 4.20 -18.84 7.13
CA PHE A 98 3.21 -19.71 7.76
C PHE A 98 3.04 -21.04 6.99
N LEU A 99 3.00 -20.99 5.67
CA LEU A 99 2.90 -22.19 4.84
C LEU A 99 4.19 -23.02 4.87
N ALA A 100 5.36 -22.38 5.02
CA ALA A 100 6.61 -23.10 5.20
C ALA A 100 6.67 -23.85 6.54
N SER A 101 6.08 -23.31 7.61
CA SER A 101 5.99 -23.96 8.93
C SER A 101 4.88 -25.01 9.02
N HIS A 102 3.81 -24.89 8.22
CA HIS A 102 2.60 -25.73 8.33
C HIS A 102 2.25 -26.60 7.09
N SER A 103 2.96 -26.48 5.97
CA SER A 103 2.74 -27.20 4.70
C SER A 103 1.27 -27.21 4.22
N GLU A 104 0.83 -28.22 3.44
CA GLU A 104 -0.55 -28.36 2.90
C GLU A 104 -1.68 -28.12 3.93
N PRO A 105 -1.60 -28.60 5.19
CA PRO A 105 -2.55 -28.27 6.24
C PRO A 105 -2.74 -26.76 6.49
N GLY A 106 -1.69 -25.95 6.29
CA GLY A 106 -1.71 -24.50 6.51
C GLY A 106 -2.68 -23.77 5.57
N MET A 107 -2.62 -24.04 4.27
CA MET A 107 -3.54 -23.40 3.31
C MET A 107 -4.99 -23.82 3.56
N GLY A 108 -5.21 -25.10 3.93
CA GLY A 108 -6.53 -25.59 4.35
C GLY A 108 -7.10 -24.80 5.52
N LEU A 109 -6.27 -24.51 6.54
CA LEU A 109 -6.66 -23.72 7.70
C LEU A 109 -7.00 -22.27 7.33
N LEU A 110 -6.19 -21.61 6.49
CA LEU A 110 -6.46 -20.22 6.06
C LEU A 110 -7.78 -20.11 5.28
N ARG A 111 -8.05 -21.08 4.38
CA ARG A 111 -9.34 -21.18 3.67
C ARG A 111 -10.49 -21.41 4.63
N GLU A 112 -10.31 -22.28 5.63
CA GLU A 112 -11.31 -22.53 6.67
C GLU A 112 -11.61 -21.25 7.48
N MET A 113 -10.57 -20.53 7.91
CA MET A 113 -10.69 -19.24 8.60
C MET A 113 -11.46 -18.24 7.73
N TYR A 114 -11.17 -18.14 6.44
CA TYR A 114 -11.89 -17.23 5.54
C TYR A 114 -13.38 -17.59 5.42
N ARG A 115 -13.70 -18.90 5.31
CA ARG A 115 -15.07 -19.38 5.20
C ARG A 115 -15.86 -19.23 6.50
N HIS A 116 -15.24 -19.45 7.67
CA HIS A 116 -15.99 -19.59 8.92
C HIS A 116 -15.75 -18.48 9.94
N TRP A 117 -14.74 -17.63 9.77
CA TRP A 117 -14.43 -16.54 10.69
C TRP A 117 -14.69 -15.15 10.07
N PRO A 118 -15.78 -14.47 10.48
CA PRO A 118 -16.14 -13.16 9.91
C PRO A 118 -15.05 -12.09 10.02
N PHE A 119 -14.24 -12.13 11.09
CA PHE A 119 -13.12 -11.22 11.28
C PHE A 119 -12.06 -11.37 10.18
N PHE A 120 -11.57 -12.59 9.95
CA PHE A 120 -10.56 -12.87 8.94
C PHE A 120 -11.09 -12.58 7.53
N ARG A 121 -12.35 -12.93 7.26
CA ARG A 121 -13.04 -12.57 6.02
C ARG A 121 -13.08 -11.06 5.78
N ALA A 122 -13.43 -10.27 6.81
CA ALA A 122 -13.47 -8.82 6.69
C ALA A 122 -12.08 -8.21 6.49
N LEU A 123 -11.05 -8.75 7.16
CA LEU A 123 -9.66 -8.36 6.98
C LEU A 123 -9.20 -8.56 5.53
N LEU A 124 -9.39 -9.76 4.99
CA LEU A 124 -9.01 -10.07 3.60
C LEU A 124 -9.83 -9.28 2.57
N SER A 125 -11.12 -9.05 2.82
CA SER A 125 -11.98 -8.21 1.96
C SER A 125 -11.49 -6.76 1.89
N ASN A 126 -11.04 -6.20 3.02
CA ASN A 126 -10.45 -4.86 3.02
C ASN A 126 -9.13 -4.83 2.25
N MET A 127 -8.27 -5.83 2.43
CA MET A 127 -7.00 -5.93 1.73
C MET A 127 -7.19 -6.14 0.22
N ASP A 128 -8.15 -6.97 -0.21
CA ASP A 128 -8.55 -7.16 -1.61
C ASP A 128 -8.87 -5.80 -2.27
N MET A 129 -9.67 -4.97 -1.58
CA MET A 129 -9.96 -3.61 -2.05
C MET A 129 -8.71 -2.72 -2.14
N VAL A 130 -7.79 -2.80 -1.19
CA VAL A 130 -6.57 -1.98 -1.20
C VAL A 130 -5.62 -2.43 -2.31
N LEU A 131 -5.40 -3.73 -2.46
CA LEU A 131 -4.58 -4.32 -3.52
C LEU A 131 -5.14 -3.95 -4.90
N ALA A 132 -6.47 -4.02 -5.08
CA ALA A 132 -7.11 -3.63 -6.33
C ALA A 132 -6.89 -2.15 -6.72
N LYS A 133 -6.58 -1.28 -5.76
CA LYS A 133 -6.30 0.15 -6.01
C LYS A 133 -4.83 0.44 -6.28
N SER A 134 -3.95 -0.50 -5.93
CA SER A 134 -2.52 -0.42 -6.17
C SER A 134 -2.21 -0.62 -7.65
N ASP A 135 -1.20 0.08 -8.16
CA ASP A 135 -0.79 -0.01 -9.55
C ASP A 135 0.73 0.12 -9.63
N MET A 136 1.41 -1.01 -9.85
CA MET A 136 2.87 -1.04 -9.93
C MET A 136 3.42 -0.40 -11.20
N HIS A 137 2.63 -0.28 -12.27
CA HIS A 137 3.04 0.43 -13.47
C HIS A 137 3.13 1.93 -13.17
N ILE A 138 2.10 2.49 -12.55
CA ILE A 138 2.14 3.89 -12.09
C ILE A 138 3.20 4.08 -10.99
N ALA A 139 3.25 3.19 -10.00
CA ALA A 139 4.22 3.29 -8.91
C ALA A 139 5.67 3.26 -9.43
N SER A 140 5.96 2.52 -10.50
CA SER A 140 7.29 2.53 -11.12
C SER A 140 7.68 3.91 -11.66
N ARG A 141 6.73 4.69 -12.19
CA ARG A 141 6.97 6.08 -12.65
C ARG A 141 7.28 7.02 -11.50
N TYR A 142 6.67 6.80 -10.35
CA TYR A 142 7.01 7.50 -9.11
C TYR A 142 8.38 7.08 -8.59
N ALA A 143 8.70 5.78 -8.63
CA ALA A 143 10.02 5.27 -8.25
C ALA A 143 11.14 5.81 -9.16
N GLU A 144 10.88 6.07 -10.45
CA GLU A 144 11.80 6.72 -11.39
C GLU A 144 12.19 8.16 -10.98
N LEU A 145 11.48 8.80 -10.04
CA LEU A 145 11.92 10.08 -9.45
C LEU A 145 13.17 9.90 -8.58
N VAL A 146 13.46 8.68 -8.13
CA VAL A 146 14.71 8.29 -7.47
C VAL A 146 15.78 8.10 -8.54
N THR A 147 16.72 9.04 -8.61
CA THR A 147 17.81 9.04 -9.60
C THR A 147 18.88 8.01 -9.30
N ASP A 148 19.08 7.65 -8.04
CA ASP A 148 19.90 6.49 -7.65
C ASP A 148 19.19 5.20 -8.08
N ALA A 149 19.68 4.60 -9.17
CA ALA A 149 19.12 3.38 -9.73
C ALA A 149 19.27 2.17 -8.80
N GLN A 150 20.38 2.06 -8.05
CA GLN A 150 20.62 0.93 -7.16
C GLN A 150 19.66 0.99 -5.97
N LEU A 151 19.52 2.17 -5.35
CA LEU A 151 18.56 2.39 -4.26
C LEU A 151 17.13 2.07 -4.71
N ARG A 152 16.75 2.60 -5.89
CA ARG A 152 15.44 2.37 -6.50
C ARG A 152 15.17 0.89 -6.71
N GLU A 153 16.09 0.17 -7.34
CA GLU A 153 15.92 -1.25 -7.66
C GLU A 153 15.82 -2.11 -6.40
N VAL A 154 16.69 -1.89 -5.40
CA VAL A 154 16.68 -2.67 -4.16
C VAL A 154 15.33 -2.58 -3.45
N ILE A 155 14.78 -1.38 -3.32
CA ILE A 155 13.54 -1.16 -2.56
C ILE A 155 12.30 -1.45 -3.39
N PHE A 156 12.24 -0.95 -4.63
CA PHE A 156 11.05 -1.12 -5.47
C PHE A 156 10.84 -2.59 -5.87
N ASN A 157 11.91 -3.35 -6.10
CA ASN A 157 11.77 -4.79 -6.38
C ASN A 157 11.22 -5.56 -5.17
N ARG A 158 11.61 -5.19 -3.94
CA ARG A 158 11.02 -5.78 -2.73
C ARG A 158 9.53 -5.50 -2.62
N ILE A 159 9.12 -4.26 -2.89
CA ILE A 159 7.70 -3.87 -2.92
C ILE A 159 6.94 -4.65 -4.00
N ARG A 160 7.52 -4.78 -5.20
CA ARG A 160 6.91 -5.52 -6.31
C ARG A 160 6.76 -7.01 -5.98
N SER A 161 7.81 -7.65 -5.47
CA SER A 161 7.74 -9.06 -5.09
C SER A 161 6.70 -9.31 -4.00
N GLU A 162 6.62 -8.43 -3.00
CA GLU A 162 5.65 -8.58 -1.91
C GLU A 162 4.20 -8.40 -2.40
N ILE A 163 3.92 -7.47 -3.33
CA ILE A 163 2.55 -7.30 -3.83
C ILE A 163 2.12 -8.50 -4.67
N ASP A 164 3.01 -9.04 -5.50
CA ASP A 164 2.74 -10.21 -6.33
C ASP A 164 2.42 -11.43 -5.43
N ALA A 165 3.23 -11.67 -4.41
CA ALA A 165 2.99 -12.72 -3.40
C ALA A 165 1.68 -12.48 -2.63
N SER A 166 1.42 -11.23 -2.22
CA SER A 166 0.20 -10.88 -1.48
C SER A 166 -1.06 -11.13 -2.30
N ILE A 167 -1.07 -10.76 -3.59
CA ILE A 167 -2.19 -11.02 -4.49
C ILE A 167 -2.38 -12.52 -4.68
N GLY A 168 -1.30 -13.26 -4.98
CA GLY A 168 -1.36 -14.72 -5.18
C GLY A 168 -1.98 -15.43 -3.97
N HIS A 169 -1.45 -15.18 -2.78
CA HIS A 169 -1.95 -15.80 -1.56
C HIS A 169 -3.36 -15.36 -1.18
N LEU A 170 -3.71 -14.08 -1.39
CA LEU A 170 -5.07 -13.63 -1.18
C LEU A 170 -6.05 -14.44 -2.05
N LEU A 171 -5.78 -14.54 -3.35
CA LEU A 171 -6.63 -15.27 -4.30
C LEU A 171 -6.70 -16.77 -3.97
N ASP A 172 -5.59 -17.38 -3.55
CA ASP A 172 -5.56 -18.78 -3.13
C ASP A 172 -6.40 -19.05 -1.87
N ILE A 173 -6.37 -18.13 -0.90
CA ILE A 173 -7.14 -18.24 0.35
C ILE A 173 -8.63 -17.96 0.11
N THR A 174 -8.94 -16.96 -0.71
CA THR A 174 -10.34 -16.59 -1.01
C THR A 174 -10.97 -17.45 -2.09
N GLU A 175 -10.17 -18.28 -2.77
CA GLU A 175 -10.55 -19.12 -3.92
C GLU A 175 -11.16 -18.30 -5.06
N GLN A 176 -10.59 -17.11 -5.28
CA GLN A 176 -10.96 -16.17 -6.34
C GLN A 176 -9.95 -16.23 -7.49
N ARG A 177 -10.40 -15.81 -8.67
CA ARG A 177 -9.58 -15.72 -9.89
C ARG A 177 -8.97 -14.35 -10.08
N GLU A 178 -9.64 -13.31 -9.58
CA GLU A 178 -9.21 -11.93 -9.69
C GLU A 178 -9.65 -11.11 -8.47
N LEU A 179 -8.94 -10.02 -8.21
CA LEU A 179 -9.28 -9.08 -7.14
C LEU A 179 -10.68 -8.51 -7.35
N LEU A 180 -11.40 -8.28 -6.25
CA LEU A 180 -12.78 -7.79 -6.22
C LEU A 180 -13.82 -8.70 -6.92
N GLU A 181 -13.52 -9.97 -7.19
CA GLU A 181 -14.48 -10.90 -7.82
C GLU A 181 -15.81 -10.99 -7.04
N SER A 182 -15.75 -10.95 -5.71
CA SER A 182 -16.92 -10.96 -4.83
C SER A 182 -17.69 -9.63 -4.78
N ASN A 183 -17.15 -8.55 -5.36
CA ASN A 183 -17.76 -7.23 -5.38
C ASN A 183 -17.67 -6.56 -6.77
N PRO A 184 -18.42 -7.06 -7.77
CA PRO A 184 -18.34 -6.58 -9.15
C PRO A 184 -18.82 -5.13 -9.31
N PHE A 185 -19.68 -4.63 -8.42
CA PHE A 185 -20.08 -3.22 -8.41
C PHE A 185 -18.90 -2.31 -8.06
N LEU A 186 -18.16 -2.65 -7.01
CA LEU A 186 -16.95 -1.92 -6.63
C LEU A 186 -15.89 -2.00 -7.72
N ALA A 187 -15.66 -3.18 -8.31
CA ALA A 187 -14.73 -3.37 -9.42
C ALA A 187 -15.05 -2.47 -10.63
N ARG A 188 -16.34 -2.41 -11.05
CA ARG A 188 -16.78 -1.50 -12.13
C ARG A 188 -16.62 -0.03 -11.74
N SER A 189 -17.06 0.34 -10.54
CA SER A 189 -16.94 1.71 -10.04
C SER A 189 -15.48 2.18 -9.99
N PHE A 190 -14.56 1.29 -9.63
CA PHE A 190 -13.14 1.59 -9.60
C PHE A 190 -12.57 1.72 -11.02
N ARG A 191 -12.81 0.75 -11.92
CA ARG A 191 -12.36 0.81 -13.32
C ARG A 191 -12.76 2.11 -14.02
N ASN A 192 -13.99 2.58 -13.80
CA ASN A 192 -14.46 3.84 -14.37
C ASN A 192 -13.68 5.06 -13.86
N ARG A 193 -13.17 5.01 -12.63
CA ARG A 193 -12.37 6.08 -12.02
C ARG A 193 -10.91 6.01 -12.46
N VAL A 194 -10.35 4.82 -12.64
CA VAL A 194 -8.96 4.60 -13.08
C VAL A 194 -8.63 5.41 -14.34
N ALA A 195 -9.52 5.43 -15.34
CA ALA A 195 -9.34 6.20 -16.57
C ALA A 195 -9.12 7.72 -16.36
N TYR A 196 -9.56 8.27 -15.23
CA TYR A 196 -9.34 9.66 -14.85
C TYR A 196 -8.17 9.84 -13.87
N ILE A 197 -7.88 8.83 -13.06
CA ILE A 197 -6.81 8.88 -12.05
C ILE A 197 -5.44 8.75 -12.72
N ASP A 198 -5.29 7.85 -13.68
CA ASP A 198 -3.96 7.53 -14.24
C ASP A 198 -3.33 8.73 -14.98
N PRO A 199 -4.06 9.52 -15.79
CA PRO A 199 -3.51 10.75 -16.36
C PRO A 199 -3.06 11.76 -15.29
N LEU A 200 -3.79 11.85 -14.16
CA LEU A 200 -3.42 12.72 -13.05
C LEU A 200 -2.15 12.23 -12.37
N ASN A 201 -1.96 10.92 -12.23
CA ASN A 201 -0.72 10.35 -11.70
C ASN A 201 0.48 10.68 -12.61
N HIS A 202 0.34 10.53 -13.93
CA HIS A 202 1.41 10.90 -14.87
C HIS A 202 1.73 12.40 -14.84
N LEU A 203 0.71 13.25 -14.79
CA LEU A 203 0.87 14.69 -14.66
C LEU A 203 1.54 15.06 -13.34
N GLN A 204 1.18 14.38 -12.25
CA GLN A 204 1.79 14.59 -10.95
C GLN A 204 3.27 14.22 -10.95
N VAL A 205 3.65 13.06 -11.50
CA VAL A 205 5.06 12.66 -11.61
C VAL A 205 5.89 13.71 -12.35
N GLU A 206 5.39 14.24 -13.47
CA GLU A 206 6.09 15.28 -14.22
C GLU A 206 6.15 16.62 -13.47
N ALA A 207 5.06 17.04 -12.82
CA ALA A 207 5.05 18.26 -12.03
C ALA A 207 6.02 18.17 -10.84
N LEU A 208 6.07 17.03 -10.14
CA LEU A 208 7.03 16.76 -9.07
C LEU A 208 8.48 16.82 -9.58
N ARG A 209 8.75 16.20 -10.74
CA ARG A 209 10.08 16.24 -11.36
C ARG A 209 10.55 17.67 -11.61
N ARG A 210 9.70 18.50 -12.24
CA ARG A 210 10.02 19.91 -12.52
C ARG A 210 10.19 20.72 -11.24
N TYR A 211 9.29 20.53 -10.28
CA TYR A 211 9.34 21.24 -9.01
C TYR A 211 10.65 20.97 -8.26
N ARG A 212 11.04 19.70 -8.18
CA ARG A 212 12.28 19.27 -7.51
C ARG A 212 13.55 19.66 -8.25
N ALA A 213 13.47 19.89 -9.57
CA ALA A 213 14.54 20.47 -10.37
C ALA A 213 14.66 22.00 -10.23
N GLY A 214 13.82 22.63 -9.38
CA GLY A 214 13.88 24.07 -9.07
C GLY A 214 12.88 24.94 -9.84
N ASN A 215 12.00 24.37 -10.68
CA ASN A 215 10.90 25.14 -11.24
C ASN A 215 9.80 25.34 -10.17
N THR A 216 9.81 26.51 -9.55
CA THR A 216 8.84 26.88 -8.51
C THR A 216 7.67 27.73 -9.03
N ASP A 217 7.38 27.68 -10.33
CA ASP A 217 6.27 28.43 -10.95
C ASP A 217 4.94 28.07 -10.25
N ASP A 218 4.08 29.06 -10.05
CA ASP A 218 2.79 28.86 -9.37
C ASP A 218 1.89 27.86 -10.10
N ASN A 219 2.02 27.78 -11.43
CA ASN A 219 1.31 26.78 -12.23
C ASN A 219 1.75 25.35 -11.88
N ILE A 220 3.04 25.11 -11.65
CA ILE A 220 3.57 23.79 -11.28
C ILE A 220 3.05 23.39 -9.88
N LYS A 221 3.14 24.30 -8.91
CA LYS A 221 2.61 24.07 -7.55
C LYS A 221 1.11 23.79 -7.59
N ARG A 222 0.36 24.58 -8.37
CA ARG A 222 -1.09 24.37 -8.56
C ARG A 222 -1.40 23.03 -9.20
N THR A 223 -0.63 22.60 -10.21
CA THR A 223 -0.79 21.28 -10.83
C THR A 223 -0.55 20.16 -9.83
N ILE A 224 0.48 20.26 -8.98
CA ILE A 224 0.73 19.27 -7.91
C ILE A 224 -0.50 19.20 -6.99
N LEU A 225 -0.99 20.33 -6.50
CA LEU A 225 -2.16 20.38 -5.62
C LEU A 225 -3.42 19.78 -6.26
N LEU A 226 -3.74 20.17 -7.49
CA LEU A 226 -4.92 19.70 -8.19
C LEU A 226 -4.85 18.20 -8.48
N THR A 227 -3.68 17.70 -8.88
CA THR A 227 -3.50 16.26 -9.11
C THR A 227 -3.58 15.47 -7.81
N MET A 228 -2.99 15.94 -6.70
CA MET A 228 -3.12 15.28 -5.39
C MET A 228 -4.59 15.15 -4.98
N ASN A 229 -5.35 16.25 -5.06
CA ASN A 229 -6.77 16.26 -4.72
C ASN A 229 -7.60 15.35 -5.64
N GLY A 230 -7.33 15.38 -6.95
CA GLY A 230 -8.03 14.54 -7.92
C GLY A 230 -7.76 13.05 -7.72
N ILE A 231 -6.50 12.66 -7.50
CA ILE A 231 -6.11 11.27 -7.21
C ILE A 231 -6.77 10.81 -5.90
N ALA A 232 -6.68 11.62 -4.84
CA ALA A 232 -7.29 11.32 -3.55
C ALA A 232 -8.82 11.12 -3.66
N ALA A 233 -9.51 12.03 -4.36
CA ALA A 233 -10.95 11.93 -4.58
C ALA A 233 -11.34 10.69 -5.40
N GLY A 234 -10.51 10.32 -6.38
CA GLY A 234 -10.70 9.12 -7.19
C GLY A 234 -10.54 7.82 -6.40
N LEU A 235 -9.49 7.72 -5.57
CA LEU A 235 -9.18 6.53 -4.77
C LEU A 235 -10.14 6.32 -3.60
N ARG A 236 -10.66 7.40 -3.01
CA ARG A 236 -11.47 7.39 -1.78
C ARG A 236 -10.73 6.69 -0.64
N ASN A 237 -11.37 5.74 0.05
CA ASN A 237 -10.78 4.98 1.16
C ASN A 237 -9.59 4.12 0.68
N SER A 238 -8.38 4.35 1.18
CA SER A 238 -7.17 3.65 0.71
C SER A 238 -6.48 2.79 1.79
N GLY A 239 -7.07 2.76 2.98
CA GLY A 239 -6.60 2.05 4.17
C GLY A 239 -7.45 2.48 5.35
#